data_AF-A0A9D8SEU0-F1
#
_entry.id   AF-A0A9D8SEU0-F1
#
_cell.length_a   1.000
_cell.length_b   1.000
_cell.length_c   1.000
_cell.angle_alpha   90.00
_cell.angle_beta   90.00
_cell.angle_gamma   90.00
#
_symmetry.space_group_name_H-M   'P 1'
#
loop_
_entity.id
_entity.type
_entity.pdbx_description
1 polymer ?
#
loop_
_entity_poly.entity_id
_entity_poly.type
_entity_poly.pdbx_seq_one_letter_code
_entity_poly.pdbx_strand_id
1 'polypeptide(L)'
;MKKILLMAVMSLFTLVVAAESRKGEDINLKSAEKKILNVFIDNHPMRVEWYVDNYVKYPNRPQDQLINIYIPENATKSSPIIFYVNNAGWMANSYDTRTIEDGAEYDGTHNRVGVALKEGYVVVSYGCRSRVNEPVDGRYLGHSPATMTDTKAAIRYLRHNRKALPAGDTEKIFVTGTSGGGALSTVIAASGNSVDYLQSLYEIGAAGVERRSDGTLYSKPNYGDNVMGVIAYCPITDLGHACAGYEWLYGNTRQILYTTGEMNYPSISEKSIMQASDELAEQYEEYVDSLGLTDEKGCKITSDNLKDYITRLMNEEIVKSIAEIGVEQMKSDIEKTERGVSRKNNGWLLFNGEGGYTYDLDKHLYYVAKYTQLKPAPSFSNKGLFVTRMNEDTLFGEEDDEYCPFNEYSWNNDNKSNGVGKDDTGMEWGEFIKTEKGKALALQIKMTSAIDYLIEGEADIAPYWYVRHGMDDRDTSFAVEAVLFYAVRSNKKISASDTGFAWLKPHSGDYDVEEAYSWLKKLLAK
;
A
#
# COMPACT_ATOMS: atom_id res chain seq x y z
N MET A 1 -16.98 -24.17 23.06
CA MET A 1 -15.62 -24.49 23.54
C MET A 1 -14.70 -23.38 23.06
N LYS A 2 -14.45 -22.40 23.92
CA LYS A 2 -13.61 -21.21 23.71
C LYS A 2 -12.41 -21.34 24.66
N LYS A 3 -11.23 -20.92 24.21
CA LYS A 3 -9.87 -21.11 24.77
C LYS A 3 -9.16 -22.32 24.18
N ILE A 4 -8.32 -22.06 23.18
CA ILE A 4 -6.92 -22.52 23.03
C ILE A 4 -6.48 -21.95 21.67
N LEU A 5 -5.86 -20.76 21.69
CA LEU A 5 -4.97 -20.28 20.63
C LEU A 5 -4.16 -19.11 21.21
N LEU A 6 -3.31 -19.41 22.20
CA LEU A 6 -2.36 -18.44 22.75
C LEU A 6 -1.12 -19.20 23.21
N MET A 7 -0.41 -19.83 22.28
CA MET A 7 0.94 -20.37 22.49
C MET A 7 1.48 -20.89 21.15
N ALA A 8 1.99 -19.99 20.31
CA ALA A 8 2.88 -20.32 19.20
C ALA A 8 3.62 -19.07 18.76
N VAL A 9 4.49 -18.54 19.64
CA VAL A 9 5.65 -17.72 19.26
C VAL A 9 6.73 -18.04 20.28
N MET A 10 7.40 -19.18 20.13
CA MET A 10 8.49 -19.58 21.02
C MET A 10 9.66 -20.15 20.22
N SER A 11 10.17 -19.34 19.29
CA SER A 11 11.55 -19.43 18.81
C SER A 11 12.10 -18.04 18.45
N LEU A 12 11.95 -17.08 19.36
CA LEU A 12 12.61 -15.76 19.31
C LEU A 12 13.44 -15.53 20.60
N PHE A 13 14.20 -16.54 21.03
CA PHE A 13 14.99 -16.46 22.26
C PHE A 13 16.39 -15.86 22.10
N THR A 14 16.75 -15.35 20.91
CA THR A 14 18.05 -14.70 20.66
C THR A 14 18.01 -13.17 20.58
N LEU A 15 16.84 -12.51 20.47
CA LEU A 15 16.75 -11.03 20.42
C LEU A 15 16.26 -10.36 21.71
N VAL A 16 15.46 -11.03 22.55
CA VAL A 16 14.89 -10.39 23.75
C VAL A 16 15.99 -9.94 24.72
N VAL A 17 17.09 -10.69 24.82
CA VAL A 17 18.25 -10.35 25.66
C VAL A 17 19.10 -9.22 25.06
N ALA A 18 19.07 -9.04 23.73
CA ALA A 18 19.92 -8.07 23.04
C ALA A 18 19.35 -6.64 23.03
N ALA A 19 18.03 -6.46 23.15
CA ALA A 19 17.41 -5.13 23.18
C ALA A 19 17.65 -4.40 24.53
N GLU A 20 17.63 -5.13 25.65
CA GLU A 20 17.81 -4.56 26.99
C GLU A 20 19.23 -4.05 27.27
N SER A 21 20.23 -4.46 26.47
CA SER A 21 21.63 -4.06 26.61
C SER A 21 22.10 -2.93 25.68
N ARG A 22 21.27 -2.44 24.75
CA ARG A 22 21.65 -1.36 23.82
C ARG A 22 21.52 0.01 24.48
N LYS A 23 22.49 0.89 24.24
CA LYS A 23 22.36 2.32 24.56
C LYS A 23 21.33 2.91 23.60
N GLY A 24 20.15 3.25 24.12
CA GLY A 24 19.06 3.79 23.30
C GLY A 24 19.26 5.26 22.94
N GLU A 25 18.73 5.66 21.79
CA GLU A 25 18.63 7.06 21.36
C GLU A 25 17.55 7.81 22.15
N ASP A 26 17.70 9.14 22.26
CA ASP A 26 16.63 10.01 22.77
C ASP A 26 15.61 10.24 21.63
N ILE A 27 14.31 10.13 21.93
CA ILE A 27 13.21 10.29 20.95
C ILE A 27 12.36 11.51 21.29
N ASN A 28 13.02 12.60 21.67
CA ASN A 28 12.44 13.80 22.22
C ASN A 28 12.58 14.97 21.23
N LEU A 29 11.45 15.44 20.70
CA LEU A 29 11.44 16.50 19.69
C LEU A 29 12.13 17.80 20.16
N LYS A 30 12.26 18.04 21.47
CA LYS A 30 12.97 19.22 21.98
C LYS A 30 14.48 19.20 21.73
N SER A 31 15.06 18.01 21.54
CA SER A 31 16.47 17.83 21.17
C SER A 31 16.67 17.60 19.67
N ALA A 32 15.59 17.53 18.89
CA ALA A 32 15.64 17.35 17.44
C ALA A 32 16.37 18.51 16.75
N GLU A 33 16.95 18.22 15.58
CA GLU A 33 17.46 19.26 14.71
C GLU A 33 16.30 20.15 14.24
N LYS A 34 16.48 21.47 14.29
CA LYS A 34 15.48 22.45 13.85
C LYS A 34 16.09 23.45 12.86
N LYS A 35 15.38 23.68 11.75
CA LYS A 35 15.67 24.72 10.76
C LYS A 35 14.41 25.50 10.41
N ILE A 36 14.59 26.69 9.83
CA ILE A 36 13.51 27.46 9.22
C ILE A 36 13.74 27.44 7.71
N LEU A 37 12.73 27.01 6.95
CA LEU A 37 12.69 27.05 5.50
C LEU A 37 11.83 28.25 5.07
N ASN A 38 12.22 28.92 4.00
CA ASN A 38 11.43 29.95 3.33
C ASN A 38 11.03 29.39 1.96
N VAL A 39 9.74 29.14 1.79
CA VAL A 39 9.17 28.62 0.54
C VAL A 39 8.22 29.63 -0.07
N PHE A 40 7.73 29.33 -1.26
CA PHE A 40 6.72 30.14 -1.92
C PHE A 40 5.51 29.27 -2.27
N ILE A 41 4.31 29.77 -1.96
CA ILE A 41 3.04 29.16 -2.37
C ILE A 41 2.34 30.15 -3.29
N ASP A 42 2.12 29.78 -4.54
CA ASP A 42 1.54 30.67 -5.56
C ASP A 42 2.27 32.04 -5.62
N ASN A 43 3.61 32.03 -5.60
CA ASN A 43 4.53 33.18 -5.51
C ASN A 43 4.45 34.01 -4.21
N HIS A 44 3.76 33.54 -3.17
CA HIS A 44 3.71 34.21 -1.87
C HIS A 44 4.67 33.54 -0.88
N PRO A 45 5.59 34.29 -0.22
CA PRO A 45 6.54 33.70 0.71
C PRO A 45 5.82 33.13 1.94
N MET A 46 6.29 31.97 2.41
CA MET A 46 5.81 31.30 3.60
C MET A 46 6.98 30.72 4.40
N ARG A 47 6.97 30.92 5.72
CA ARG A 47 7.94 30.27 6.61
C ARG A 47 7.44 28.90 7.06
N VAL A 48 8.34 27.93 7.07
CA VAL A 48 8.08 26.56 7.53
C VAL A 48 9.14 26.17 8.55
N GLU A 49 8.75 25.81 9.77
CA GLU A 49 9.65 25.17 10.72
C GLU A 49 9.86 23.71 10.32
N TRP A 50 11.10 23.29 10.21
CA TRP A 50 11.47 21.93 9.84
C TRP A 50 12.24 21.26 10.97
N TYR A 51 11.76 20.09 11.40
CA TYR A 51 12.41 19.24 12.40
C TYR A 51 12.89 17.93 11.79
N VAL A 52 14.06 17.47 12.22
CA VAL A 52 14.60 16.14 11.91
C VAL A 52 14.95 15.42 13.20
N ASP A 53 14.48 14.18 13.36
CA ASP A 53 14.77 13.36 14.54
C ASP A 53 14.77 11.86 14.20
N ASN A 54 15.27 11.03 15.12
CA ASN A 54 15.03 9.58 15.11
C ASN A 54 13.69 9.27 15.79
N TYR A 55 12.89 8.37 15.21
CA TYR A 55 11.57 8.02 15.76
C TYR A 55 11.56 6.78 16.66
N VAL A 56 12.72 6.12 16.82
CA VAL A 56 12.90 4.87 17.57
C VAL A 56 14.11 4.93 18.49
N LYS A 57 14.08 4.19 19.60
CA LYS A 57 15.18 4.13 20.57
C LYS A 57 16.31 3.20 20.13
N TYR A 58 15.99 2.14 19.40
CA TYR A 58 16.95 1.11 19.00
C TYR A 58 16.94 0.97 17.47
N PRO A 59 17.38 1.99 16.73
CA PRO A 59 17.42 1.90 15.28
C PRO A 59 18.37 0.78 14.85
N ASN A 60 17.88 -0.12 14.01
CA ASN A 60 18.72 -1.13 13.34
C ASN A 60 19.37 -0.55 12.08
N ARG A 61 18.79 0.51 11.50
CA ARG A 61 19.33 1.28 10.38
C ARG A 61 19.14 2.78 10.65
N PRO A 62 20.01 3.41 11.46
CA PRO A 62 19.86 4.80 11.90
C PRO A 62 19.72 5.82 10.78
N GLN A 63 20.35 5.54 9.63
CA GLN A 63 20.24 6.37 8.43
C GLN A 63 18.86 6.31 7.77
N ASP A 64 18.12 5.20 7.92
CA ASP A 64 16.79 5.03 7.34
C ASP A 64 15.70 5.44 8.34
N GLN A 65 15.93 5.28 9.64
CA GLN A 65 14.89 5.43 10.67
C GLN A 65 14.80 6.85 11.24
N LEU A 66 14.61 7.82 10.34
CA LEU A 66 14.48 9.25 10.63
C LEU A 66 13.11 9.82 10.21
N ILE A 67 12.67 10.89 10.85
CA ILE A 67 11.41 11.60 10.58
C ILE A 67 11.67 13.08 10.28
N ASN A 68 10.98 13.61 9.27
CA ASN A 68 10.86 15.02 8.96
C ASN A 68 9.48 15.54 9.39
N ILE A 69 9.45 16.68 10.09
CA ILE A 69 8.20 17.35 10.46
C ILE A 69 8.27 18.80 9.98
N TYR A 70 7.33 19.20 9.13
CA TYR A 70 7.24 20.52 8.54
C TYR A 70 5.98 21.23 9.04
N ILE A 71 6.17 22.39 9.68
CA ILE A 71 5.11 23.16 10.29
C ILE A 71 5.05 24.53 9.62
N PRO A 72 4.06 24.79 8.74
CA PRO A 72 3.91 26.11 8.14
C PRO A 72 3.46 27.14 9.19
N GLU A 73 3.81 28.41 9.00
CA GLU A 73 3.57 29.47 9.98
C GLU A 73 2.08 29.75 10.29
N ASN A 74 1.17 29.33 9.41
CA ASN A 74 -0.29 29.40 9.59
C ASN A 74 -0.88 28.17 10.32
N ALA A 75 -0.07 27.14 10.63
CA ALA A 75 -0.54 25.96 11.34
C ALA A 75 -0.87 26.24 12.82
N THR A 76 -1.84 25.48 13.35
CA THR A 76 -2.31 25.58 14.73
C THR A 76 -2.22 24.21 15.43
N LYS A 77 -2.46 24.18 16.75
CA LYS A 77 -2.58 22.93 17.51
C LYS A 77 -3.71 22.01 17.04
N SER A 78 -4.68 22.55 16.30
CA SER A 78 -5.82 21.79 15.76
C SER A 78 -5.64 21.37 14.30
N SER A 79 -4.53 21.81 13.67
CA SER A 79 -4.22 21.50 12.28
C SER A 79 -4.06 19.99 12.08
N PRO A 80 -4.61 19.43 10.99
CA PRO A 80 -4.31 18.07 10.57
C PRO A 80 -2.82 17.84 10.30
N ILE A 81 -2.43 16.57 10.35
CA ILE A 81 -1.11 16.10 9.93
C ILE A 81 -1.29 15.26 8.66
N ILE A 82 -0.69 15.70 7.55
CA ILE A 82 -0.58 14.92 6.32
C ILE A 82 0.71 14.11 6.40
N PHE A 83 0.57 12.79 6.44
CA PHE A 83 1.66 11.86 6.68
C PHE A 83 2.00 11.13 5.37
N TYR A 84 3.05 11.59 4.70
CA TYR A 84 3.48 11.10 3.39
C TYR A 84 4.22 9.76 3.50
N VAL A 85 3.68 8.76 2.83
CA VAL A 85 4.24 7.41 2.72
C VAL A 85 4.90 7.27 1.35
N ASN A 86 6.23 7.41 1.33
CA ASN A 86 7.03 7.23 0.12
C ASN A 86 7.62 5.82 0.07
N ASN A 87 6.85 4.86 -0.45
CA ASN A 87 7.21 3.44 -0.46
C ASN A 87 6.86 2.77 -1.81
N ALA A 88 7.15 3.46 -2.92
CA ALA A 88 6.85 2.95 -4.26
C ALA A 88 7.54 1.60 -4.50
N GLY A 89 6.82 0.63 -5.10
CA GLY A 89 7.31 -0.73 -5.30
C GLY A 89 7.66 -1.50 -4.01
N TRP A 90 7.09 -1.10 -2.86
CA TRP A 90 7.46 -1.58 -1.54
C TRP A 90 8.93 -1.33 -1.17
N MET A 91 9.55 -0.37 -1.85
CA MET A 91 10.90 0.09 -1.58
C MET A 91 10.79 1.31 -0.68
N ALA A 92 11.11 1.12 0.60
CA ALA A 92 11.09 2.23 1.54
C ALA A 92 12.13 3.28 1.17
N ASN A 93 11.82 4.52 1.54
CA ASN A 93 12.73 5.64 1.43
C ASN A 93 13.83 5.50 2.49
N SER A 94 15.04 5.04 2.12
CA SER A 94 16.23 4.97 3.00
C SER A 94 16.82 6.37 3.33
N TYR A 95 15.93 7.36 3.37
CA TYR A 95 16.09 8.78 3.72
C TYR A 95 17.03 9.63 2.85
N ASP A 96 16.50 10.25 1.79
CA ASP A 96 16.44 11.72 1.68
C ASP A 96 15.17 12.07 0.92
N THR A 97 14.21 12.66 1.61
CA THR A 97 13.28 13.58 0.97
C THR A 97 13.10 14.73 1.91
N ARG A 98 13.88 15.79 1.70
CA ARG A 98 13.34 17.14 1.88
C ARG A 98 12.06 17.24 1.06
N THR A 99 10.93 16.79 1.63
CA THR A 99 9.61 16.91 1.01
C THR A 99 9.34 18.38 0.71
N ILE A 100 9.89 19.24 1.58
CA ILE A 100 9.92 20.67 1.43
C ILE A 100 11.38 21.14 1.43
N GLU A 101 11.75 21.91 0.41
CA GLU A 101 13.09 22.47 0.23
C GLU A 101 13.10 23.99 0.43
N ASP A 102 14.19 24.53 0.98
CA ASP A 102 14.36 25.98 1.13
C ASP A 102 14.42 26.66 -0.24
N GLY A 103 13.66 27.75 -0.41
CA GLY A 103 13.54 28.50 -1.65
C GLY A 103 12.65 27.88 -2.72
N ALA A 104 12.00 26.74 -2.47
CA ALA A 104 11.13 26.08 -3.45
C ALA A 104 9.77 26.79 -3.61
N GLU A 105 9.21 26.69 -4.82
CA GLU A 105 7.87 27.15 -5.19
C GLU A 105 6.92 25.95 -5.28
N TYR A 106 5.73 26.06 -4.68
CA TYR A 106 4.69 25.05 -4.73
C TYR A 106 3.36 25.65 -5.23
N ASP A 107 2.70 24.91 -6.12
CA ASP A 107 1.34 25.22 -6.57
C ASP A 107 0.34 24.95 -5.43
N GLY A 108 -0.39 25.98 -4.99
CA GLY A 108 -1.33 25.92 -3.89
C GLY A 108 -2.69 25.29 -4.24
N THR A 109 -2.81 24.61 -5.37
CA THR A 109 -4.06 24.06 -5.93
C THR A 109 -3.87 22.61 -6.40
N HIS A 110 -2.86 22.34 -7.22
CA HIS A 110 -2.62 21.05 -7.87
C HIS A 110 -1.45 20.28 -7.27
N ASN A 111 -0.59 20.92 -6.47
CA ASN A 111 0.50 20.24 -5.78
C ASN A 111 0.10 19.91 -4.34
N ARG A 112 0.10 18.62 -3.98
CA ARG A 112 -0.31 18.16 -2.64
C ARG A 112 0.43 18.84 -1.47
N VAL A 113 1.72 19.13 -1.64
CA VAL A 113 2.52 19.84 -0.62
C VAL A 113 2.08 21.30 -0.55
N GLY A 114 1.93 21.95 -1.71
CA GLY A 114 1.45 23.33 -1.78
C GLY A 114 0.07 23.52 -1.16
N VAL A 115 -0.89 22.64 -1.47
CA VAL A 115 -2.24 22.66 -0.87
C VAL A 115 -2.18 22.43 0.65
N ALA A 116 -1.41 21.44 1.12
CA ALA A 116 -1.27 21.17 2.55
C ALA A 116 -0.70 22.38 3.31
N LEU A 117 0.36 23.02 2.78
CA LEU A 117 0.96 24.21 3.38
C LEU A 117 0.00 25.41 3.36
N LYS A 118 -0.68 25.64 2.24
CA LYS A 118 -1.67 26.72 2.07
C LYS A 118 -2.82 26.62 3.08
N GLU A 119 -3.32 25.41 3.32
CA GLU A 119 -4.40 25.14 4.27
C GLU A 119 -3.92 25.05 5.74
N GLY A 120 -2.61 25.19 5.98
CA GLY A 120 -2.02 25.19 7.32
C GLY A 120 -1.96 23.81 7.97
N TYR A 121 -1.83 22.77 7.15
CA TYR A 121 -1.63 21.39 7.60
C TYR A 121 -0.15 21.16 7.89
N VAL A 122 0.13 20.38 8.94
CA VAL A 122 1.48 19.91 9.22
C VAL A 122 1.80 18.79 8.24
N VAL A 123 2.98 18.83 7.62
CA VAL A 123 3.44 17.79 6.71
C VAL A 123 4.50 16.94 7.41
N VAL A 124 4.36 15.63 7.34
CA VAL A 124 5.32 14.67 7.87
C VAL A 124 5.76 13.72 6.78
N SER A 125 7.06 13.48 6.70
CA SER A 125 7.65 12.39 5.91
C SER A 125 8.70 11.68 6.77
N TYR A 126 9.07 10.47 6.40
CA TYR A 126 9.96 9.64 7.20
C TYR A 126 10.67 8.64 6.31
N GLY A 127 11.82 8.16 6.76
CA GLY A 127 12.44 6.97 6.19
C GLY A 127 12.03 5.70 6.94
N CYS A 128 12.14 4.56 6.28
CA CYS A 128 11.87 3.26 6.88
C CYS A 128 12.74 2.17 6.26
N ARG A 129 12.83 1.03 6.95
CA ARG A 129 13.48 -0.17 6.43
C ARG A 129 12.70 -0.77 5.27
N SER A 130 13.42 -1.40 4.36
CA SER A 130 12.97 -1.76 3.00
C SER A 130 13.38 -3.16 2.57
N ARG A 131 12.58 -3.77 1.69
CA ARG A 131 12.90 -5.00 0.93
C ARG A 131 14.18 -4.91 0.09
N VAL A 132 14.70 -3.71 -0.16
CA VAL A 132 15.95 -3.47 -0.91
C VAL A 132 17.14 -3.09 -0.03
N ASN A 133 16.97 -3.11 1.30
CA ASN A 133 18.09 -2.86 2.19
C ASN A 133 19.10 -4.01 2.12
N GLU A 134 20.37 -3.66 1.98
CA GLU A 134 21.47 -4.60 2.16
C GLU A 134 21.45 -5.21 3.57
N PRO A 135 21.83 -6.49 3.71
CA PRO A 135 21.86 -7.16 5.00
C PRO A 135 22.86 -6.48 5.94
N VAL A 136 22.52 -6.46 7.23
CA VAL A 136 23.37 -5.94 8.32
C VAL A 136 23.90 -7.14 9.08
N ASP A 137 25.22 -7.31 9.13
CA ASP A 137 25.88 -8.47 9.74
C ASP A 137 25.34 -9.82 9.21
N GLY A 138 25.06 -9.87 7.90
CA GLY A 138 24.52 -11.06 7.23
C GLY A 138 23.02 -11.26 7.37
N ARG A 139 22.29 -10.34 8.02
CA ARG A 139 20.84 -10.45 8.26
C ARG A 139 20.03 -9.43 7.50
N TYR A 140 18.98 -9.88 6.83
CA TYR A 140 18.01 -9.05 6.08
C TYR A 140 16.94 -8.46 7.02
N LEU A 141 17.22 -7.26 7.55
CA LEU A 141 16.35 -6.59 8.53
C LEU A 141 15.20 -5.77 7.91
N GLY A 142 15.04 -5.87 6.59
CA GLY A 142 14.11 -5.09 5.77
C GLY A 142 12.87 -5.85 5.32
N HIS A 143 12.80 -7.16 5.56
CA HIS A 143 11.60 -7.96 5.29
C HIS A 143 10.41 -7.50 6.14
N SER A 144 9.20 -7.82 5.67
CA SER A 144 7.96 -7.63 6.39
C SER A 144 8.08 -8.22 7.81
N PRO A 145 7.62 -7.51 8.86
CA PRO A 145 6.85 -6.27 8.80
C PRO A 145 7.67 -4.99 8.93
N ALA A 146 8.97 -4.97 8.61
CA ALA A 146 9.86 -3.85 8.93
C ALA A 146 9.31 -2.48 8.48
N THR A 147 8.86 -2.36 7.23
CA THR A 147 8.31 -1.11 6.69
C THR A 147 7.06 -0.65 7.45
N MET A 148 6.10 -1.56 7.68
CA MET A 148 4.87 -1.25 8.44
C MET A 148 5.18 -0.88 9.89
N THR A 149 6.14 -1.60 10.49
CA THR A 149 6.60 -1.38 11.87
C THR A 149 7.19 0.02 12.02
N ASP A 150 8.05 0.42 11.07
CA ASP A 150 8.69 1.72 11.08
C ASP A 150 7.68 2.86 10.85
N THR A 151 6.72 2.69 9.94
CA THR A 151 5.62 3.66 9.76
C THR A 151 4.79 3.83 11.03
N LYS A 152 4.41 2.72 11.67
CA LYS A 152 3.68 2.75 12.95
C LYS A 152 4.52 3.40 14.05
N ALA A 153 5.82 3.14 14.11
CA ALA A 153 6.72 3.75 15.08
C ALA A 153 6.83 5.27 14.89
N ALA A 154 6.89 5.77 13.65
CA ALA A 154 6.87 7.20 13.35
C ALA A 154 5.57 7.89 13.81
N ILE A 155 4.41 7.25 13.63
CA ILE A 155 3.12 7.75 14.16
C ILE A 155 3.15 7.80 15.69
N ARG A 156 3.67 6.74 16.34
CA ARG A 156 3.81 6.67 17.80
C ARG A 156 4.75 7.74 18.34
N TYR A 157 5.82 8.07 17.60
CA TYR A 157 6.72 9.17 17.94
C TYR A 157 6.01 10.52 17.96
N LEU A 158 5.14 10.82 16.99
CA LEU A 158 4.35 12.06 16.99
C LEU A 158 3.48 12.14 18.25
N ARG A 159 2.77 11.05 18.60
CA ARG A 159 1.94 10.98 19.81
C ARG A 159 2.74 11.06 21.10
N HIS A 160 3.96 10.52 21.12
CA HIS A 160 4.91 10.67 22.23
C HIS A 160 5.27 12.13 22.44
N ASN A 161 5.53 12.84 21.34
CA ASN A 161 5.96 14.23 21.33
C ASN A 161 4.82 15.25 21.21
N ARG A 162 3.55 14.84 21.35
CA ARG A 162 2.37 15.72 21.18
C ARG A 162 2.40 17.03 21.99
N LYS A 163 3.02 17.02 23.17
CA LYS A 163 3.18 18.23 24.00
C LYS A 163 4.32 19.14 23.52
N ALA A 164 5.34 18.57 22.88
CA ALA A 164 6.50 19.28 22.34
C ALA A 164 6.26 19.83 20.93
N LEU A 165 5.42 19.17 20.12
CA LEU A 165 5.02 19.61 18.77
C LEU A 165 4.42 21.03 18.82
N PRO A 166 4.96 22.06 18.14
CA PRO A 166 4.42 23.41 18.16
C PRO A 166 2.99 23.54 17.62
N ALA A 167 2.68 22.79 16.56
CA ALA A 167 1.37 22.71 15.90
C ALA A 167 1.14 21.27 15.41
N GLY A 168 -0.08 20.99 14.94
CA GLY A 168 -0.51 19.65 14.52
C GLY A 168 -1.22 18.88 15.63
N ASP A 169 -2.37 18.32 15.30
CA ASP A 169 -3.14 17.42 16.14
C ASP A 169 -2.81 15.97 15.81
N THR A 170 -2.20 15.25 16.76
CA THR A 170 -1.78 13.86 16.56
C THR A 170 -2.93 12.87 16.49
N GLU A 171 -4.16 13.30 16.76
CA GLU A 171 -5.37 12.51 16.52
C GLU A 171 -5.98 12.78 15.13
N LYS A 172 -5.47 13.74 14.37
CA LYS A 172 -5.90 14.09 13.00
C LYS A 172 -4.82 13.76 11.96
N ILE A 173 -4.28 12.55 12.02
CA ILE A 173 -3.28 12.06 11.06
C ILE A 173 -4.00 11.45 9.85
N PHE A 174 -3.68 11.93 8.66
CA PHE A 174 -4.09 11.34 7.38
C PHE A 174 -2.86 10.79 6.65
N VAL A 175 -2.84 9.48 6.42
CA VAL A 175 -1.74 8.83 5.69
C VAL A 175 -2.00 8.85 4.20
N THR A 176 -0.97 9.07 3.39
CA THR A 176 -1.15 9.13 1.94
C THR A 176 0.06 8.66 1.16
N GLY A 177 -0.19 7.96 0.05
CA GLY A 177 0.84 7.40 -0.81
C GLY A 177 0.26 6.76 -2.07
N THR A 178 1.16 6.41 -2.98
CA THR A 178 0.86 5.86 -4.32
C THR A 178 1.56 4.52 -4.50
N SER A 179 0.98 3.58 -5.25
CA SER A 179 1.59 2.27 -5.55
C SER A 179 1.82 1.46 -4.26
N GLY A 180 3.03 0.94 -4.03
CA GLY A 180 3.42 0.34 -2.74
C GLY A 180 3.31 1.31 -1.54
N GLY A 181 3.38 2.62 -1.77
CA GLY A 181 3.05 3.64 -0.76
C GLY A 181 1.56 3.76 -0.50
N GLY A 182 0.72 3.54 -1.52
CA GLY A 182 -0.73 3.44 -1.39
C GLY A 182 -1.11 2.20 -0.59
N ALA A 183 -0.49 1.06 -0.90
CA ALA A 183 -0.69 -0.19 -0.16
C ALA A 183 -0.26 -0.09 1.31
N LEU A 184 0.91 0.48 1.58
CA LEU A 184 1.33 0.74 2.95
C LEU A 184 0.38 1.72 3.67
N SER A 185 -0.09 2.76 2.98
CA SER A 185 -1.07 3.70 3.56
C SER A 185 -2.38 3.02 3.95
N THR A 186 -2.91 2.14 3.09
CA THR A 186 -4.14 1.38 3.39
C THR A 186 -3.91 0.35 4.50
N VAL A 187 -2.76 -0.33 4.54
CA VAL A 187 -2.38 -1.22 5.66
C VAL A 187 -2.37 -0.46 6.99
N ILE A 188 -1.76 0.72 7.03
CA ILE A 188 -1.68 1.53 8.26
C ILE A 188 -3.07 2.00 8.70
N ALA A 189 -3.92 2.39 7.75
CA ALA A 189 -5.30 2.77 8.03
C ALA A 189 -6.17 1.59 8.49
N ALA A 190 -5.95 0.38 7.99
CA ALA A 190 -6.73 -0.80 8.38
C ALA A 190 -6.26 -1.43 9.69
N SER A 191 -4.97 -1.36 10.01
CA SER A 191 -4.34 -2.14 11.08
C SER A 191 -4.01 -1.35 12.35
N GLY A 192 -4.67 -0.22 12.60
CA GLY A 192 -4.40 0.63 13.76
C GLY A 192 -4.41 -0.16 15.07
N ASN A 193 -3.35 -0.02 15.87
CA ASN A 193 -3.17 -0.68 17.16
C ASN A 193 -3.24 -2.22 17.13
N SER A 194 -3.10 -2.85 15.95
CA SER A 194 -3.07 -4.31 15.85
C SER A 194 -1.94 -4.91 16.68
N VAL A 195 -2.25 -6.02 17.37
CA VAL A 195 -1.29 -6.76 18.19
C VAL A 195 -0.20 -7.44 17.37
N ASP A 196 -0.45 -7.66 16.07
CA ASP A 196 0.47 -8.34 15.14
C ASP A 196 1.82 -7.61 15.04
N TYR A 197 1.83 -6.29 15.26
CA TYR A 197 3.05 -5.46 15.17
C TYR A 197 3.74 -5.21 16.52
N LEU A 198 3.18 -5.66 17.65
CA LEU A 198 3.74 -5.31 18.97
C LEU A 198 5.15 -5.84 19.17
N GLN A 199 5.44 -7.05 18.67
CA GLN A 199 6.76 -7.67 18.80
C GLN A 199 7.83 -6.85 18.05
N SER A 200 7.60 -6.56 16.76
CA SER A 200 8.56 -5.79 15.96
C SER A 200 8.68 -4.33 16.43
N LEU A 201 7.60 -3.72 16.91
CA LEU A 201 7.63 -2.37 17.50
C LEU A 201 8.44 -2.33 18.81
N TYR A 202 8.31 -3.35 19.65
CA TYR A 202 9.09 -3.48 20.88
C TYR A 202 10.59 -3.60 20.59
N GLU A 203 10.96 -4.40 19.60
CA GLU A 203 12.36 -4.67 19.24
C GLU A 203 13.13 -3.42 18.80
N ILE A 204 12.48 -2.51 18.08
CA ILE A 204 13.08 -1.22 17.70
C ILE A 204 12.92 -0.13 18.77
N GLY A 205 12.25 -0.44 19.88
CA GLY A 205 12.01 0.52 20.96
C GLY A 205 11.06 1.65 20.54
N ALA A 206 10.01 1.32 19.78
CA ALA A 206 8.96 2.27 19.41
C ALA A 206 8.27 2.85 20.66
N ALA A 207 7.84 4.10 20.57
CA ALA A 207 7.25 4.79 21.71
C ALA A 207 5.98 4.10 22.21
N GLY A 208 5.93 3.85 23.52
CA GLY A 208 4.73 3.34 24.19
C GLY A 208 4.48 1.84 24.06
N VAL A 209 5.40 1.05 23.50
CA VAL A 209 5.31 -0.42 23.54
C VAL A 209 6.15 -0.95 24.69
N GLU A 210 5.56 -1.76 25.56
CA GLU A 210 6.23 -2.32 26.74
C GLU A 210 5.92 -3.79 26.96
N ARG A 211 6.79 -4.45 27.73
CA ARG A 211 6.63 -5.83 28.17
C ARG A 211 6.16 -5.87 29.62
N ARG A 212 5.10 -6.62 29.91
CA ARG A 212 4.65 -6.91 31.27
C ARG A 212 5.56 -7.95 31.93
N SER A 213 5.43 -8.12 33.24
CA SER A 213 6.17 -9.13 33.99
C SER A 213 5.89 -10.58 33.55
N ASP A 214 4.73 -10.85 32.95
CA ASP A 214 4.36 -12.15 32.38
C ASP A 214 4.90 -12.40 30.97
N GLY A 215 5.68 -11.44 30.42
CA GLY A 215 6.26 -11.50 29.09
C GLY A 215 5.37 -10.99 27.98
N THR A 216 4.10 -10.66 28.24
CA THR A 216 3.18 -10.13 27.21
C THR A 216 3.51 -8.70 26.83
N LEU A 217 3.44 -8.40 25.53
CA LEU A 217 3.61 -7.04 25.02
C LEU A 217 2.28 -6.28 25.02
N TYR A 218 2.35 -4.97 25.22
CA TYR A 218 1.18 -4.10 25.15
C TYR A 218 1.54 -2.68 24.72
N SER A 219 0.53 -1.99 24.19
CA SER A 219 0.59 -0.56 23.89
C SER A 219 0.09 0.27 25.07
N LYS A 220 0.85 1.27 25.49
CA LYS A 220 0.42 2.26 26.48
C LYS A 220 -0.76 3.09 25.94
N PRO A 221 -1.71 3.48 26.81
CA PRO A 221 -2.75 4.43 26.43
C PRO A 221 -2.15 5.73 25.88
N ASN A 222 -2.75 6.27 24.81
CA ASN A 222 -2.32 7.51 24.12
C ASN A 222 -0.98 7.44 23.36
N TYR A 223 -0.49 6.25 23.04
CA TYR A 223 0.68 6.03 22.18
C TYR A 223 0.33 5.09 21.02
N GLY A 224 -0.92 5.11 20.55
CA GLY A 224 -1.36 4.24 19.47
C GLY A 224 -0.73 4.54 18.12
N ASP A 225 -1.00 3.71 17.12
CA ASP A 225 -0.64 3.92 15.71
C ASP A 225 -1.84 3.94 14.76
N ASN A 226 -3.07 4.02 15.29
CA ASN A 226 -4.27 4.29 14.51
C ASN A 226 -4.26 5.71 13.91
N VAL A 227 -4.93 5.92 12.78
CA VAL A 227 -4.95 7.20 12.05
C VAL A 227 -6.39 7.65 11.79
N MET A 228 -6.59 8.94 11.49
CA MET A 228 -7.91 9.50 11.24
C MET A 228 -8.43 9.14 9.84
N GLY A 229 -7.55 9.01 8.86
CA GLY A 229 -7.93 8.58 7.53
C GLY A 229 -6.78 8.30 6.59
N VAL A 230 -7.13 7.94 5.37
CA VAL A 230 -6.18 7.63 4.29
C VAL A 230 -6.61 8.27 2.97
N ILE A 231 -5.63 8.73 2.21
CA ILE A 231 -5.75 9.12 0.79
C ILE A 231 -4.75 8.26 0.01
N ALA A 232 -5.19 7.22 -0.67
CA ALA A 232 -4.32 6.25 -1.32
C ALA A 232 -4.60 6.13 -2.83
N TYR A 233 -3.52 5.98 -3.60
CA TYR A 233 -3.58 5.81 -5.05
C TYR A 233 -2.95 4.49 -5.47
N CYS A 234 -3.63 3.80 -6.38
CA CYS A 234 -3.31 2.47 -6.93
C CYS A 234 -2.60 1.53 -5.93
N PRO A 235 -3.23 1.21 -4.78
CA PRO A 235 -2.61 0.39 -3.75
C PRO A 235 -2.22 -1.01 -4.25
N ILE A 236 -0.91 -1.26 -4.44
CA ILE A 236 -0.37 -2.60 -4.75
C ILE A 236 -0.41 -3.50 -3.49
N THR A 237 -1.62 -3.85 -3.07
CA THR A 237 -1.93 -4.62 -1.86
C THR A 237 -2.27 -6.07 -2.19
N ASP A 238 -2.58 -6.85 -1.15
CA ASP A 238 -3.01 -8.24 -1.24
C ASP A 238 -2.02 -9.15 -1.98
N LEU A 239 -0.72 -8.95 -1.76
CA LEU A 239 0.35 -9.61 -2.52
C LEU A 239 0.22 -11.13 -2.53
N GLY A 240 -0.23 -11.74 -1.42
CA GLY A 240 -0.47 -13.19 -1.34
C GLY A 240 -1.44 -13.73 -2.41
N HIS A 241 -2.37 -12.91 -2.88
CA HIS A 241 -3.40 -13.29 -3.85
C HIS A 241 -3.32 -12.48 -5.15
N ALA A 242 -2.48 -11.44 -5.21
CA ALA A 242 -2.40 -10.53 -6.34
C ALA A 242 -1.98 -11.21 -7.64
N CYS A 243 -1.12 -12.24 -7.59
CA CYS A 243 -0.77 -13.04 -8.78
C CYS A 243 -2.00 -13.75 -9.34
N ALA A 244 -2.75 -14.46 -8.49
CA ALA A 244 -3.96 -15.16 -8.86
C ALA A 244 -5.04 -14.20 -9.40
N GLY A 245 -5.26 -13.07 -8.72
CA GLY A 245 -6.23 -12.05 -9.15
C GLY A 245 -5.86 -11.36 -10.46
N TYR A 246 -4.56 -11.28 -10.77
CA TYR A 246 -4.06 -10.79 -12.06
C TYR A 246 -4.44 -11.73 -13.19
N GLU A 247 -4.16 -13.02 -13.02
CA GLU A 247 -4.40 -14.03 -14.04
C GLU A 247 -5.89 -14.38 -14.18
N TRP A 248 -6.66 -14.35 -13.09
CA TRP A 248 -8.11 -14.50 -13.12
C TRP A 248 -8.81 -13.42 -13.95
N LEU A 249 -8.37 -12.16 -13.84
CA LEU A 249 -8.96 -11.07 -14.61
C LEU A 249 -8.43 -11.01 -16.04
N TYR A 250 -7.11 -11.08 -16.22
CA TYR A 250 -6.46 -10.86 -17.51
C TYR A 250 -6.19 -12.13 -18.31
N GLY A 251 -6.48 -13.34 -17.82
CA GLY A 251 -6.15 -14.60 -18.49
C GLY A 251 -6.65 -14.68 -19.94
N ASN A 252 -7.91 -14.29 -20.19
CA ASN A 252 -8.46 -14.23 -21.55
C ASN A 252 -7.75 -13.15 -22.41
N THR A 253 -7.49 -11.97 -21.84
CA THR A 253 -6.71 -10.92 -22.52
C THR A 253 -5.31 -11.41 -22.89
N ARG A 254 -4.65 -12.13 -21.99
CA ARG A 254 -3.33 -12.72 -22.17
C ARG A 254 -3.35 -13.76 -23.30
N GLN A 255 -4.36 -14.62 -23.34
CA GLN A 255 -4.58 -15.59 -24.42
C GLN A 255 -4.76 -14.91 -25.79
N ILE A 256 -5.51 -13.80 -25.85
CA ILE A 256 -5.67 -13.03 -27.08
C ILE A 256 -4.32 -12.48 -27.52
N LEU A 257 -3.59 -11.78 -26.64
CA LEU A 257 -2.27 -11.22 -26.96
C LEU A 257 -1.27 -12.29 -27.40
N TYR A 258 -1.31 -13.48 -26.79
CA TYR A 258 -0.46 -14.61 -27.16
C TYR A 258 -0.78 -15.10 -28.58
N THR A 259 -2.06 -15.33 -28.89
CA THR A 259 -2.48 -15.88 -30.19
C THR A 259 -2.36 -14.88 -31.34
N THR A 260 -2.45 -13.58 -31.06
CA THR A 260 -2.24 -12.51 -32.06
C THR A 260 -0.77 -12.15 -32.25
N GLY A 261 0.14 -12.68 -31.42
CA GLY A 261 1.56 -12.33 -31.44
C GLY A 261 1.85 -10.90 -30.94
N GLU A 262 0.94 -10.33 -30.14
CA GLU A 262 1.07 -9.01 -29.51
C GLU A 262 1.70 -9.10 -28.11
N MET A 263 1.82 -10.30 -27.57
CA MET A 263 2.66 -10.59 -26.41
C MET A 263 4.14 -10.44 -26.79
N ASN A 264 4.96 -9.85 -25.90
CA ASN A 264 6.37 -9.63 -26.17
C ASN A 264 7.19 -9.59 -24.87
N TYR A 265 7.53 -10.74 -24.28
CA TYR A 265 8.40 -10.78 -23.10
C TYR A 265 9.85 -11.11 -23.50
N PRO A 266 10.76 -10.12 -23.63
CA PRO A 266 12.12 -10.41 -24.04
C PRO A 266 12.79 -11.29 -23.00
N SER A 267 13.38 -12.41 -23.45
CA SER A 267 14.12 -13.36 -22.60
C SER A 267 13.28 -14.26 -21.70
N ILE A 268 11.95 -14.27 -21.84
CA ILE A 268 11.06 -15.17 -21.10
C ILE A 268 10.25 -16.02 -22.10
N SER A 269 10.10 -17.31 -21.79
CA SER A 269 9.23 -18.20 -22.56
C SER A 269 7.76 -17.81 -22.37
N GLU A 270 7.11 -17.32 -23.44
CA GLU A 270 5.68 -17.01 -23.41
C GLU A 270 4.83 -18.24 -23.08
N LYS A 271 5.25 -19.44 -23.53
CA LYS A 271 4.58 -20.70 -23.15
C LYS A 271 4.62 -20.94 -21.64
N SER A 272 5.73 -20.60 -20.99
CA SER A 272 5.87 -20.74 -19.53
C SER A 272 5.02 -19.72 -18.79
N ILE A 273 4.90 -18.50 -19.32
CA ILE A 273 3.96 -17.49 -18.82
C ILE A 273 2.52 -17.99 -18.95
N MET A 274 2.12 -18.55 -20.10
CA MET A 274 0.76 -19.07 -20.29
C MET A 274 0.45 -20.22 -19.33
N GLN A 275 1.38 -21.16 -19.12
CA GLN A 275 1.18 -22.25 -18.15
C GLN A 275 1.00 -21.70 -16.72
N ALA A 276 1.84 -20.76 -16.30
CA ALA A 276 1.70 -20.12 -14.98
C ALA A 276 0.37 -19.36 -14.85
N SER A 277 -0.08 -18.72 -15.93
CA SER A 277 -1.35 -17.99 -15.98
C SER A 277 -2.55 -18.90 -15.71
N ASP A 278 -2.61 -20.04 -16.39
CA ASP A 278 -3.71 -21.01 -16.24
C ASP A 278 -3.78 -21.54 -14.80
N GLU A 279 -2.65 -21.96 -14.21
CA GLU A 279 -2.60 -22.51 -12.84
C GLU A 279 -2.89 -21.45 -11.75
N LEU A 280 -2.49 -20.19 -11.95
CA LEU A 280 -2.75 -19.11 -11.00
C LEU A 280 -4.20 -18.63 -11.03
N ALA A 281 -4.83 -18.59 -12.21
CA ALA A 281 -6.21 -18.12 -12.34
C ALA A 281 -7.20 -18.97 -11.53
N GLU A 282 -6.95 -20.28 -11.42
CA GLU A 282 -7.77 -21.23 -10.65
C GLU A 282 -7.77 -20.96 -9.14
N GLN A 283 -6.75 -20.28 -8.61
CA GLN A 283 -6.58 -20.06 -7.16
C GLN A 283 -7.37 -18.86 -6.63
N TYR A 284 -7.79 -17.94 -7.50
CA TYR A 284 -8.38 -16.67 -7.03
C TYR A 284 -9.85 -16.83 -6.59
N GLU A 285 -10.59 -17.76 -7.18
CA GLU A 285 -12.02 -17.92 -6.93
C GLU A 285 -12.30 -18.34 -5.48
N GLU A 286 -11.58 -19.37 -5.00
CA GLU A 286 -11.69 -19.84 -3.61
C GLU A 286 -11.34 -18.73 -2.61
N TYR A 287 -10.29 -17.95 -2.91
CA TYR A 287 -9.91 -16.81 -2.07
C TYR A 287 -11.04 -15.79 -1.97
N VAL A 288 -11.57 -15.29 -3.09
CA VAL A 288 -12.64 -14.27 -3.10
C VAL A 288 -13.87 -14.77 -2.33
N ASP A 289 -14.26 -16.02 -2.54
CA ASP A 289 -15.43 -16.60 -1.88
C ASP A 289 -15.23 -16.75 -0.37
N SER A 290 -13.99 -17.02 0.06
CA SER A 290 -13.62 -17.13 1.48
C SER A 290 -13.73 -15.81 2.25
N LEU A 291 -13.60 -14.66 1.58
CA LEU A 291 -13.65 -13.33 2.21
C LEU A 291 -15.02 -13.01 2.80
N GLY A 292 -16.08 -13.69 2.33
CA GLY A 292 -17.46 -13.38 2.74
C GLY A 292 -17.88 -11.95 2.42
N LEU A 293 -17.30 -11.38 1.36
CA LEU A 293 -17.45 -9.99 0.97
C LEU A 293 -18.91 -9.67 0.60
N THR A 294 -19.36 -8.47 0.95
CA THR A 294 -20.66 -7.95 0.53
C THR A 294 -20.53 -6.56 -0.05
N ASP A 295 -21.53 -6.14 -0.82
CA ASP A 295 -21.72 -4.73 -1.16
C ASP A 295 -22.40 -3.95 -0.03
N GLU A 296 -22.64 -2.66 -0.25
CA GLU A 296 -23.19 -1.74 0.75
C GLU A 296 -24.63 -2.08 1.14
N LYS A 297 -25.32 -2.89 0.33
CA LYS A 297 -26.69 -3.37 0.55
C LYS A 297 -26.71 -4.75 1.23
N GLY A 298 -25.54 -5.34 1.48
CA GLY A 298 -25.40 -6.67 2.05
C GLY A 298 -25.57 -7.81 1.03
N CYS A 299 -25.56 -7.52 -0.27
CA CYS A 299 -25.53 -8.55 -1.30
C CYS A 299 -24.14 -9.17 -1.34
N LYS A 300 -24.06 -10.51 -1.45
CA LYS A 300 -22.78 -11.21 -1.49
C LYS A 300 -22.03 -10.94 -2.78
N ILE A 301 -20.73 -10.70 -2.64
CA ILE A 301 -19.77 -10.64 -3.74
C ILE A 301 -18.99 -11.95 -3.69
N THR A 302 -18.99 -12.65 -4.82
CA THR A 302 -18.34 -13.97 -5.00
C THR A 302 -17.52 -13.92 -6.28
N SER A 303 -16.67 -14.92 -6.47
CA SER A 303 -15.93 -15.16 -7.72
C SER A 303 -16.84 -15.07 -8.96
N ASP A 304 -18.01 -15.72 -8.91
CA ASP A 304 -19.02 -15.75 -9.98
C ASP A 304 -19.51 -14.37 -10.46
N ASN A 305 -19.58 -13.37 -9.56
CA ASN A 305 -20.18 -12.06 -9.86
C ASN A 305 -19.19 -10.90 -9.73
N LEU A 306 -17.93 -11.16 -9.38
CA LEU A 306 -16.94 -10.11 -9.18
C LEU A 306 -16.71 -9.27 -10.45
N LYS A 307 -16.77 -9.85 -11.65
CA LYS A 307 -16.66 -9.10 -12.92
C LYS A 307 -17.82 -8.11 -13.12
N ASP A 308 -19.02 -8.43 -12.65
CA ASP A 308 -20.16 -7.51 -12.69
C ASP A 308 -19.94 -6.34 -11.71
N TYR A 309 -19.38 -6.62 -10.53
CA TYR A 309 -19.03 -5.61 -9.55
C TYR A 309 -17.87 -4.70 -9.99
N ILE A 310 -16.86 -5.24 -10.69
CA ILE A 310 -15.82 -4.45 -11.38
C ILE A 310 -16.47 -3.56 -12.44
N THR A 311 -17.34 -4.14 -13.27
CA THR A 311 -18.07 -3.41 -14.32
C THR A 311 -18.91 -2.28 -13.74
N ARG A 312 -19.58 -2.50 -12.59
CA ARG A 312 -20.32 -1.45 -11.88
C ARG A 312 -19.42 -0.29 -11.47
N LEU A 313 -18.26 -0.56 -10.87
CA LEU A 313 -17.30 0.48 -10.49
C LEU A 313 -16.77 1.27 -11.70
N MET A 314 -16.54 0.58 -12.83
CA MET A 314 -16.13 1.24 -14.09
C MET A 314 -17.23 2.15 -14.63
N ASN A 315 -18.49 1.72 -14.58
CA ASN A 315 -19.64 2.55 -14.99
C ASN A 315 -19.85 3.75 -14.05
N GLU A 316 -19.62 3.60 -12.74
CA GLU A 316 -19.65 4.72 -11.79
C GLU A 316 -18.66 5.82 -12.23
N GLU A 317 -17.43 5.46 -12.59
CA GLU A 317 -16.45 6.41 -13.09
C GLU A 317 -16.82 6.98 -14.46
N ILE A 318 -17.24 6.15 -15.43
CA ILE A 318 -17.65 6.65 -16.76
C ILE A 318 -18.77 7.70 -16.65
N VAL A 319 -19.76 7.47 -15.79
CA VAL A 319 -20.85 8.44 -15.56
C VAL A 319 -20.32 9.72 -14.93
N LYS A 320 -19.41 9.62 -13.96
CA LYS A 320 -18.74 10.78 -13.35
C LYS A 320 -17.98 11.57 -14.42
N SER A 321 -17.16 10.92 -15.25
CA SER A 321 -16.37 11.59 -16.28
C SER A 321 -17.22 12.23 -17.38
N ILE A 322 -18.36 11.61 -17.76
CA ILE A 322 -19.31 12.24 -18.70
C ILE A 322 -19.79 13.59 -18.16
N ALA A 323 -20.07 13.68 -16.85
CA ALA A 323 -20.53 14.91 -16.22
C ALA A 323 -19.41 15.95 -16.05
N GLU A 324 -18.18 15.51 -15.77
CA GLU A 324 -17.06 16.41 -15.44
C GLU A 324 -16.33 16.95 -16.67
N ILE A 325 -16.02 16.09 -17.65
CA ILE A 325 -15.19 16.45 -18.81
C ILE A 325 -15.93 16.33 -20.14
N GLY A 326 -17.07 15.63 -20.18
CA GLY A 326 -17.91 15.49 -21.36
C GLY A 326 -17.44 14.45 -22.38
N VAL A 327 -18.39 13.96 -23.18
CA VAL A 327 -18.20 12.86 -24.14
C VAL A 327 -17.10 13.14 -25.16
N GLU A 328 -16.96 14.37 -25.65
CA GLU A 328 -15.97 14.69 -26.68
C GLU A 328 -14.53 14.65 -26.13
N GLN A 329 -14.32 15.08 -24.89
CA GLN A 329 -13.01 14.94 -24.24
C GLN A 329 -12.69 13.47 -23.98
N MET A 330 -13.65 12.71 -23.45
CA MET A 330 -13.48 11.26 -23.24
C MET A 330 -13.12 10.52 -24.53
N LYS A 331 -13.81 10.82 -25.65
CA LYS A 331 -13.44 10.27 -26.97
C LYS A 331 -12.01 10.64 -27.34
N SER A 332 -11.58 11.88 -27.10
CA SER A 332 -10.20 12.29 -27.37
C SER A 332 -9.18 11.56 -26.50
N ASP A 333 -9.51 11.31 -25.23
CA ASP A 333 -8.62 10.61 -24.30
C ASP A 333 -8.44 9.14 -24.69
N ILE A 334 -9.50 8.46 -25.15
CA ILE A 334 -9.40 7.05 -25.57
C ILE A 334 -8.43 6.86 -26.76
N GLU A 335 -8.24 7.89 -27.59
CA GLU A 335 -7.37 7.83 -28.77
C GLU A 335 -5.90 8.16 -28.46
N LYS A 336 -5.53 8.39 -27.18
CA LYS A 336 -4.13 8.65 -26.78
C LYS A 336 -3.84 8.34 -25.31
N THR A 337 -2.62 7.93 -25.00
CA THR A 337 -2.15 7.93 -23.59
C THR A 337 -2.11 9.36 -23.04
N GLU A 338 -2.05 9.54 -21.71
CA GLU A 338 -1.71 10.84 -21.09
C GLU A 338 -0.40 11.45 -21.64
N ARG A 339 0.56 10.61 -22.08
CA ARG A 339 1.83 11.03 -22.71
C ARG A 339 1.72 11.34 -24.21
N GLY A 340 0.52 11.35 -24.78
CA GLY A 340 0.26 11.67 -26.19
C GLY A 340 0.56 10.55 -27.21
N VAL A 341 0.89 9.33 -26.78
CA VAL A 341 1.02 8.18 -27.68
C VAL A 341 -0.34 7.80 -28.24
N SER A 342 -0.47 7.74 -29.57
CA SER A 342 -1.73 7.40 -30.24
C SER A 342 -2.19 5.99 -29.87
N ARG A 343 -3.48 5.88 -29.55
CA ARG A 343 -4.22 4.65 -29.34
C ARG A 343 -5.37 4.59 -30.34
N LYS A 344 -6.06 3.46 -30.37
CA LYS A 344 -7.26 3.24 -31.17
C LYS A 344 -8.30 2.59 -30.30
N ASN A 345 -9.49 3.18 -30.21
CA ASN A 345 -10.60 2.53 -29.54
C ASN A 345 -10.92 1.20 -30.23
N ASN A 346 -10.94 0.11 -29.48
CA ASN A 346 -11.35 -1.22 -29.94
C ASN A 346 -12.86 -1.49 -29.72
N GLY A 347 -13.62 -0.45 -29.36
CA GLY A 347 -15.04 -0.52 -29.06
C GLY A 347 -15.35 -0.96 -27.63
N TRP A 348 -14.41 -0.77 -26.69
CA TRP A 348 -14.64 -1.03 -25.27
C TRP A 348 -15.59 -0.01 -24.63
N LEU A 349 -15.62 1.21 -25.15
CA LEU A 349 -16.59 2.24 -24.80
C LEU A 349 -17.10 2.92 -26.07
N LEU A 350 -18.41 2.87 -26.27
CA LEU A 350 -19.08 3.51 -27.40
C LEU A 350 -20.19 4.41 -26.87
N PHE A 351 -20.13 5.70 -27.21
CA PHE A 351 -21.18 6.66 -26.90
C PHE A 351 -22.26 6.63 -27.98
N ASN A 352 -23.52 6.60 -27.58
CA ASN A 352 -24.65 6.78 -28.49
C ASN A 352 -25.16 8.23 -28.43
N GLY A 353 -26.01 8.62 -29.38
CA GLY A 353 -26.67 9.93 -29.32
C GLY A 353 -27.53 10.07 -28.06
N GLU A 354 -27.68 11.28 -27.53
CA GLU A 354 -28.43 11.60 -26.30
C GLU A 354 -27.75 11.23 -24.96
N GLY A 355 -26.45 10.89 -24.98
CA GLY A 355 -25.66 10.74 -23.75
C GLY A 355 -25.65 9.35 -23.12
N GLY A 356 -26.22 8.35 -23.79
CA GLY A 356 -26.03 6.96 -23.41
C GLY A 356 -24.69 6.41 -23.93
N TYR A 357 -24.30 5.25 -23.40
CA TYR A 357 -23.08 4.56 -23.81
C TYR A 357 -23.22 3.05 -23.61
N THR A 358 -22.29 2.30 -24.20
CA THR A 358 -22.08 0.87 -23.94
C THR A 358 -20.64 0.66 -23.52
N TYR A 359 -20.44 -0.14 -22.47
CA TYR A 359 -19.13 -0.49 -21.92
C TYR A 359 -18.93 -2.01 -21.95
N ASP A 360 -17.74 -2.45 -22.32
CA ASP A 360 -17.34 -3.85 -22.46
C ASP A 360 -16.01 -4.07 -21.73
N LEU A 361 -16.08 -4.78 -20.59
CA LEU A 361 -14.94 -5.00 -19.71
C LEU A 361 -13.81 -5.75 -20.41
N ASP A 362 -14.09 -6.84 -21.13
CA ASP A 362 -13.05 -7.65 -21.77
C ASP A 362 -12.30 -6.87 -22.85
N LYS A 363 -13.02 -6.05 -23.63
CA LYS A 363 -12.39 -5.14 -24.59
C LYS A 363 -11.58 -4.05 -23.89
N HIS A 364 -12.04 -3.54 -22.74
CA HIS A 364 -11.30 -2.54 -21.98
C HIS A 364 -9.98 -3.13 -21.44
N LEU A 365 -10.02 -4.34 -20.86
CA LEU A 365 -8.84 -5.05 -20.40
C LEU A 365 -7.83 -5.26 -21.53
N TYR A 366 -8.28 -5.69 -22.71
CA TYR A 366 -7.42 -5.80 -23.89
C TYR A 366 -6.88 -4.45 -24.36
N TYR A 367 -7.70 -3.39 -24.35
CA TYR A 367 -7.26 -2.05 -24.73
C TYR A 367 -6.09 -1.59 -23.84
N VAL A 368 -6.21 -1.71 -22.51
CA VAL A 368 -5.14 -1.36 -21.57
C VAL A 368 -3.88 -2.22 -21.84
N ALA A 369 -4.05 -3.54 -21.89
CA ALA A 369 -2.94 -4.50 -22.02
C ALA A 369 -2.19 -4.41 -23.37
N LYS A 370 -2.88 -3.99 -24.43
CA LYS A 370 -2.29 -3.78 -25.77
C LYS A 370 -1.32 -2.61 -25.78
N TYR A 371 -1.64 -1.54 -25.06
CA TYR A 371 -0.82 -0.32 -25.05
C TYR A 371 0.14 -0.25 -23.88
N THR A 372 -0.04 -1.08 -22.85
CA THR A 372 0.90 -1.25 -21.77
C THR A 372 0.96 -2.73 -21.43
N GLN A 373 2.07 -3.36 -21.82
CA GLN A 373 2.27 -4.79 -21.67
C GLN A 373 2.04 -5.22 -20.21
N LEU A 374 1.29 -6.30 -20.00
CA LEU A 374 1.04 -6.88 -18.67
C LEU A 374 2.35 -7.30 -17.97
N LYS A 375 2.29 -7.48 -16.66
CA LYS A 375 3.36 -8.20 -15.94
C LYS A 375 3.40 -9.68 -16.42
N PRO A 376 4.59 -10.32 -16.42
CA PRO A 376 4.66 -11.77 -16.67
C PRO A 376 3.86 -12.53 -15.60
N ALA A 377 3.51 -13.78 -15.86
CA ALA A 377 2.92 -14.65 -14.84
C ALA A 377 4.04 -15.54 -14.26
N PRO A 378 4.21 -15.61 -12.93
CA PRO A 378 3.53 -14.81 -11.90
C PRO A 378 3.98 -13.34 -11.88
N SER A 379 3.06 -12.44 -11.55
CA SER A 379 3.25 -10.99 -11.66
C SER A 379 4.00 -10.35 -10.50
N PHE A 380 3.97 -10.95 -9.31
CA PHE A 380 4.56 -10.39 -8.09
C PHE A 380 5.58 -11.32 -7.40
N SER A 381 5.32 -12.63 -7.33
CA SER A 381 6.27 -13.60 -6.76
C SER A 381 6.91 -14.39 -7.90
N ASN A 382 8.11 -14.03 -8.35
CA ASN A 382 8.72 -14.64 -9.53
C ASN A 382 10.24 -14.74 -9.51
N LYS A 383 10.93 -14.27 -8.45
CA LYS A 383 12.39 -14.17 -8.38
C LYS A 383 13.11 -15.50 -8.54
N GLY A 384 12.53 -16.59 -8.03
CA GLY A 384 13.06 -17.96 -8.13
C GLY A 384 12.74 -18.69 -9.43
N LEU A 385 12.01 -18.05 -10.35
CA LEU A 385 11.52 -18.66 -11.57
C LEU A 385 12.35 -18.22 -12.79
N PHE A 386 11.69 -18.12 -13.94
CA PHE A 386 12.25 -17.66 -15.21
C PHE A 386 12.29 -16.12 -15.33
N VAL A 387 11.83 -15.38 -14.31
CA VAL A 387 11.78 -13.91 -14.27
C VAL A 387 12.77 -13.41 -13.23
N THR A 388 13.58 -12.41 -13.56
CA THR A 388 14.62 -11.87 -12.65
C THR A 388 14.41 -10.40 -12.28
N ARG A 389 13.35 -9.76 -12.79
CA ARG A 389 13.05 -8.33 -12.59
C ARG A 389 11.56 -8.16 -12.33
N MET A 390 11.19 -7.15 -11.53
CA MET A 390 9.79 -6.83 -11.18
C MET A 390 9.11 -7.93 -10.34
N ASN A 391 9.53 -8.03 -9.07
CA ASN A 391 8.92 -8.91 -8.07
C ASN A 391 8.86 -8.21 -6.70
N GLU A 392 8.21 -8.89 -5.77
CA GLU A 392 8.00 -8.52 -4.38
C GLU A 392 8.56 -9.60 -3.42
N ASP A 393 9.31 -10.60 -3.90
CA ASP A 393 9.77 -11.73 -3.07
C ASP A 393 10.72 -11.31 -1.94
N THR A 394 11.61 -10.33 -2.18
CA THR A 394 12.51 -9.81 -1.11
C THR A 394 11.79 -9.02 -0.01
N LEU A 395 10.46 -8.89 -0.06
CA LEU A 395 9.67 -8.29 1.02
C LEU A 395 9.40 -9.33 2.10
N PHE A 396 9.57 -10.61 1.78
CA PHE A 396 9.23 -11.74 2.65
C PHE A 396 10.44 -12.62 2.88
N GLY A 397 10.42 -13.35 3.99
CA GLY A 397 11.50 -14.27 4.39
C GLY A 397 11.90 -14.10 5.85
N GLU A 398 12.67 -15.06 6.35
CA GLU A 398 13.42 -14.88 7.59
C GLU A 398 14.65 -14.00 7.35
N GLU A 399 15.31 -13.57 8.41
CA GLU A 399 16.45 -12.66 8.30
C GLU A 399 17.67 -13.30 7.63
N ASP A 400 17.71 -14.63 7.49
CA ASP A 400 18.80 -15.35 6.82
C ASP A 400 18.48 -15.63 5.33
N ASP A 401 17.26 -15.34 4.88
CA ASP A 401 16.81 -15.58 3.51
C ASP A 401 16.95 -14.30 2.67
N GLU A 402 17.51 -14.36 1.46
CA GLU A 402 17.54 -13.16 0.59
C GLU A 402 16.13 -12.76 0.10
N TYR A 403 15.27 -13.77 -0.08
CA TYR A 403 13.87 -13.62 -0.46
C TYR A 403 13.10 -14.90 -0.12
N CYS A 404 11.77 -14.80 -0.09
CA CYS A 404 10.89 -15.95 0.01
C CYS A 404 9.72 -15.83 -0.98
N PRO A 405 9.44 -16.86 -1.81
CA PRO A 405 8.17 -16.95 -2.53
C PRO A 405 7.00 -16.89 -1.56
N PHE A 406 5.95 -16.15 -1.93
CA PHE A 406 4.80 -15.87 -1.05
C PHE A 406 3.46 -16.33 -1.63
N ASN A 407 3.50 -17.19 -2.65
CA ASN A 407 2.34 -17.94 -3.11
C ASN A 407 2.72 -19.38 -3.50
N GLU A 408 1.70 -20.23 -3.61
CA GLU A 408 1.85 -21.67 -3.84
C GLU A 408 2.59 -21.99 -5.15
N TYR A 409 2.19 -21.38 -6.26
CA TYR A 409 2.80 -21.65 -7.56
C TYR A 409 4.30 -21.38 -7.54
N SER A 410 4.70 -20.21 -7.03
CA SER A 410 6.10 -19.79 -7.03
C SER A 410 6.94 -20.60 -6.05
N TRP A 411 6.39 -20.99 -4.90
CA TRP A 411 7.08 -21.89 -3.96
C TRP A 411 7.33 -23.28 -4.54
N ASN A 412 6.31 -23.89 -5.15
CA ASN A 412 6.39 -25.24 -5.68
C ASN A 412 7.25 -25.34 -6.95
N ASN A 413 7.45 -24.22 -7.65
CA ASN A 413 8.21 -24.14 -8.91
C ASN A 413 9.54 -23.37 -8.79
N ASP A 414 9.95 -22.96 -7.58
CA ASP A 414 11.28 -22.39 -7.36
C ASP A 414 12.37 -23.36 -7.87
N ASN A 415 13.43 -22.79 -8.44
CA ASN A 415 14.55 -23.55 -9.02
C ASN A 415 15.91 -22.94 -8.65
N LYS A 416 15.96 -22.08 -7.64
CA LYS A 416 17.18 -21.47 -7.13
C LYS A 416 17.52 -22.12 -5.80
N SER A 417 18.72 -22.70 -5.72
CA SER A 417 19.21 -23.17 -4.43
C SER A 417 19.62 -21.97 -3.55
N ASN A 418 18.70 -21.53 -2.72
CA ASN A 418 18.78 -20.34 -1.86
C ASN A 418 18.20 -20.57 -0.44
N GLY A 419 17.73 -21.78 -0.14
CA GLY A 419 17.18 -22.18 1.15
C GLY A 419 15.66 -22.06 1.27
N VAL A 420 14.96 -21.62 0.22
CA VAL A 420 13.49 -21.52 0.18
C VAL A 420 12.94 -22.31 -1.01
N GLY A 421 11.62 -22.51 -1.05
CA GLY A 421 10.99 -23.27 -2.12
C GLY A 421 11.10 -24.78 -1.93
N LYS A 422 10.36 -25.50 -2.78
CA LYS A 422 10.29 -26.96 -2.73
C LYS A 422 11.60 -27.65 -3.11
N ASP A 423 12.39 -27.05 -3.99
CA ASP A 423 13.65 -27.60 -4.47
C ASP A 423 14.70 -27.72 -3.35
N ASP A 424 14.73 -26.77 -2.40
CA ASP A 424 15.61 -26.84 -1.23
C ASP A 424 14.98 -27.51 -0.01
N THR A 425 13.70 -27.25 0.28
CA THR A 425 13.04 -27.76 1.51
C THR A 425 12.46 -29.16 1.37
N GLY A 426 12.17 -29.60 0.14
CA GLY A 426 11.44 -30.83 -0.16
C GLY A 426 9.94 -30.80 0.19
N MET A 427 9.41 -29.65 0.63
CA MET A 427 8.01 -29.49 1.05
C MET A 427 7.19 -28.76 -0.01
N GLU A 428 5.99 -29.28 -0.29
CA GLU A 428 4.98 -28.50 -1.04
C GLU A 428 4.48 -27.33 -0.17
N TRP A 429 3.93 -26.29 -0.79
CA TRP A 429 3.39 -25.11 -0.10
C TRP A 429 2.46 -25.46 1.07
N GLY A 430 1.50 -26.36 0.84
CA GLY A 430 0.53 -26.79 1.85
C GLY A 430 1.13 -27.54 3.05
N GLU A 431 2.36 -28.05 2.92
CA GLU A 431 3.14 -28.62 4.03
C GLU A 431 3.98 -27.53 4.71
N PHE A 432 4.67 -26.71 3.92
CA PHE A 432 5.51 -25.62 4.40
C PHE A 432 4.74 -24.62 5.26
N ILE A 433 3.55 -24.18 4.82
CA ILE A 433 2.77 -23.14 5.51
C ILE A 433 2.33 -23.55 6.94
N LYS A 434 2.38 -24.85 7.26
CA LYS A 434 2.07 -25.41 8.59
C LYS A 434 3.26 -25.41 9.54
N THR A 435 4.47 -25.23 9.03
CA THR A 435 5.71 -25.10 9.83
C THR A 435 5.76 -23.75 10.56
N GLU A 436 6.67 -23.59 11.51
CA GLU A 436 6.84 -22.28 12.17
C GLU A 436 7.30 -21.19 11.20
N LYS A 437 8.20 -21.52 10.26
CA LYS A 437 8.63 -20.59 9.19
C LYS A 437 7.46 -20.20 8.28
N GLY A 438 6.66 -21.19 7.87
CA GLY A 438 5.48 -20.96 7.05
C GLY A 438 4.42 -20.09 7.74
N LYS A 439 4.17 -20.30 9.03
CA LYS A 439 3.27 -19.42 9.80
C LYS A 439 3.80 -18.01 9.93
N ALA A 440 5.12 -17.84 10.08
CA ALA A 440 5.75 -16.52 10.08
C ALA A 440 5.55 -15.82 8.72
N LEU A 441 5.75 -16.52 7.60
CA LEU A 441 5.46 -16.02 6.26
C LEU A 441 3.98 -15.64 6.11
N ALA A 442 3.05 -16.49 6.55
CA ALA A 442 1.61 -16.19 6.50
C ALA A 442 1.27 -14.91 7.29
N LEU A 443 1.89 -14.71 8.46
CA LEU A 443 1.73 -13.47 9.23
C LEU A 443 2.34 -12.27 8.48
N GLN A 444 3.49 -12.43 7.82
CA GLN A 444 4.07 -11.37 7.00
C GLN A 444 3.16 -10.98 5.83
N ILE A 445 2.55 -11.95 5.14
CA ILE A 445 1.58 -11.72 4.06
C ILE A 445 0.38 -10.94 4.60
N LYS A 446 -0.22 -11.40 5.70
CA LYS A 446 -1.30 -10.70 6.40
C LYS A 446 -0.94 -9.26 6.75
N MET A 447 0.24 -9.06 7.34
CA MET A 447 0.71 -7.73 7.76
C MET A 447 0.96 -6.77 6.59
N THR A 448 1.01 -7.25 5.35
CA THR A 448 1.14 -6.43 4.11
C THR A 448 -0.19 -6.19 3.38
N SER A 449 -1.30 -6.77 3.86
CA SER A 449 -2.62 -6.65 3.24
C SER A 449 -3.56 -5.82 4.10
N ALA A 450 -4.24 -4.84 3.49
CA ALA A 450 -5.30 -4.10 4.17
C ALA A 450 -6.58 -4.94 4.31
N ILE A 451 -6.83 -5.86 3.37
CA ILE A 451 -8.08 -6.64 3.26
C ILE A 451 -8.28 -7.52 4.50
N ASP A 452 -7.23 -8.20 4.97
CA ASP A 452 -7.32 -9.07 6.15
C ASP A 452 -7.85 -8.31 7.37
N TYR A 453 -7.35 -7.10 7.63
CA TYR A 453 -7.81 -6.29 8.76
C TYR A 453 -9.20 -5.69 8.56
N LEU A 454 -9.56 -5.36 7.30
CA LEU A 454 -10.89 -4.87 6.94
C LEU A 454 -11.97 -5.95 7.09
N ILE A 455 -11.62 -7.23 6.95
CA ILE A 455 -12.56 -8.35 7.08
C ILE A 455 -12.57 -8.94 8.51
N GLU A 456 -11.41 -9.14 9.15
CA GLU A 456 -11.30 -9.90 10.41
C GLU A 456 -11.54 -9.09 11.70
N GLY A 457 -11.58 -7.76 11.64
CA GLY A 457 -12.40 -6.94 12.56
C GLY A 457 -11.86 -6.58 13.96
N GLU A 458 -10.60 -6.80 14.34
CA GLU A 458 -10.11 -6.45 15.70
C GLU A 458 -9.24 -5.18 15.78
N ALA A 459 -8.73 -4.68 14.65
CA ALA A 459 -7.93 -3.45 14.61
C ALA A 459 -8.79 -2.17 14.70
N ASP A 460 -8.14 -1.08 15.12
CA ASP A 460 -8.69 0.28 15.11
C ASP A 460 -8.60 0.87 13.69
N ILE A 461 -9.52 0.44 12.84
CA ILE A 461 -9.64 0.88 11.45
C ILE A 461 -9.93 2.39 11.40
N ALA A 462 -9.21 3.10 10.54
CA ALA A 462 -9.40 4.53 10.30
C ALA A 462 -10.82 4.81 9.80
N PRO A 463 -11.52 5.84 10.30
CA PRO A 463 -12.90 6.10 9.94
C PRO A 463 -13.09 6.72 8.54
N TYR A 464 -12.04 7.25 7.91
CA TYR A 464 -12.14 7.97 6.63
C TYR A 464 -11.19 7.43 5.56
N TRP A 465 -11.74 7.11 4.39
CA TRP A 465 -10.99 6.47 3.31
C TRP A 465 -11.23 7.15 1.97
N TYR A 466 -10.17 7.64 1.34
CA TYR A 466 -10.17 8.06 -0.06
C TYR A 466 -9.22 7.13 -0.82
N VAL A 467 -9.73 6.37 -1.79
CA VAL A 467 -8.91 5.42 -2.56
C VAL A 467 -9.22 5.53 -4.04
N ARG A 468 -8.19 5.58 -4.88
CA ARG A 468 -8.33 5.60 -6.33
C ARG A 468 -7.43 4.57 -7.00
N HIS A 469 -7.90 4.01 -8.11
CA HIS A 469 -7.07 3.24 -9.04
C HIS A 469 -7.35 3.68 -10.47
N GLY A 470 -6.32 3.83 -11.31
CA GLY A 470 -6.53 4.33 -12.66
C GLY A 470 -7.19 3.31 -13.58
N MET A 471 -8.12 3.73 -14.45
CA MET A 471 -8.72 2.83 -15.46
C MET A 471 -7.72 2.35 -16.51
N ASP A 472 -6.58 3.01 -16.66
CA ASP A 472 -5.48 2.62 -17.56
C ASP A 472 -4.27 2.06 -16.78
N ASP A 473 -4.45 1.77 -15.49
CA ASP A 473 -3.42 1.21 -14.63
C ASP A 473 -3.56 -0.32 -14.56
N ARG A 474 -2.58 -1.02 -15.14
CA ARG A 474 -2.49 -2.49 -15.11
C ARG A 474 -1.51 -3.03 -14.05
N ASP A 475 -0.89 -2.20 -13.22
CA ASP A 475 0.23 -2.65 -12.35
C ASP A 475 -0.22 -3.64 -11.27
N THR A 476 -1.51 -3.62 -10.94
CA THR A 476 -2.25 -4.71 -10.31
C THR A 476 -3.57 -4.95 -11.04
N SER A 477 -4.29 -6.00 -10.66
CA SER A 477 -5.60 -6.33 -11.23
C SER A 477 -6.69 -5.40 -10.70
N PHE A 478 -7.62 -4.98 -11.58
CA PHE A 478 -8.86 -4.33 -11.14
C PHE A 478 -9.67 -5.20 -10.19
N ALA A 479 -9.46 -6.52 -10.20
CA ALA A 479 -10.11 -7.44 -9.25
C ALA A 479 -9.60 -7.24 -7.82
N VAL A 480 -8.30 -7.04 -7.63
CA VAL A 480 -7.71 -6.78 -6.31
C VAL A 480 -8.23 -5.44 -5.76
N GLU A 481 -8.26 -4.43 -6.62
CA GLU A 481 -8.78 -3.09 -6.26
C GLU A 481 -10.28 -3.10 -5.97
N ALA A 482 -11.08 -3.84 -6.74
CA ALA A 482 -12.50 -3.99 -6.47
C ALA A 482 -12.74 -4.67 -5.11
N VAL A 483 -11.99 -5.71 -4.77
CA VAL A 483 -12.08 -6.35 -3.45
C VAL A 483 -11.74 -5.34 -2.34
N LEU A 484 -10.66 -4.57 -2.48
CA LEU A 484 -10.32 -3.51 -1.53
C LEU A 484 -11.44 -2.46 -1.41
N PHE A 485 -11.99 -1.99 -2.52
CA PHE A 485 -13.04 -0.97 -2.54
C PHE A 485 -14.29 -1.43 -1.83
N TYR A 486 -14.77 -2.65 -2.10
CA TYR A 486 -15.94 -3.19 -1.41
C TYR A 486 -15.66 -3.58 0.05
N ALA A 487 -14.44 -4.03 0.37
CA ALA A 487 -14.03 -4.25 1.75
C ALA A 487 -14.08 -2.93 2.56
N VAL A 488 -13.71 -1.80 1.95
CA VAL A 488 -13.85 -0.47 2.55
C VAL A 488 -15.33 -0.04 2.63
N ARG A 489 -16.06 -0.06 1.51
CA ARG A 489 -17.44 0.47 1.43
C ARG A 489 -18.43 -0.28 2.34
N SER A 490 -18.18 -1.56 2.61
CA SER A 490 -19.06 -2.41 3.42
C SER A 490 -18.62 -2.53 4.89
N ASN A 491 -17.49 -1.92 5.26
CA ASN A 491 -16.98 -1.99 6.64
C ASN A 491 -17.72 -1.00 7.55
N LYS A 492 -18.40 -1.53 8.57
CA LYS A 492 -19.22 -0.74 9.52
C LYS A 492 -18.41 0.18 10.44
N LYS A 493 -17.10 0.01 10.55
CA LYS A 493 -16.21 0.91 11.32
C LYS A 493 -15.83 2.15 10.51
N ILE A 494 -16.00 2.14 9.19
CA ILE A 494 -15.67 3.26 8.30
C ILE A 494 -16.88 4.19 8.25
N SER A 495 -16.66 5.45 8.62
CA SER A 495 -17.70 6.47 8.73
C SER A 495 -17.97 7.19 7.42
N ALA A 496 -16.94 7.38 6.59
CA ALA A 496 -17.10 7.87 5.23
C ALA A 496 -15.98 7.33 4.35
N SER A 497 -16.34 6.89 3.15
CA SER A 497 -15.39 6.45 2.14
C SER A 497 -15.73 7.04 0.79
N ASP A 498 -14.70 7.32 0.02
CA ASP A 498 -14.76 7.65 -1.39
C ASP A 498 -13.74 6.77 -2.12
N THR A 499 -14.20 5.66 -2.70
CA THR A 499 -13.35 4.69 -3.38
C THR A 499 -13.83 4.50 -4.81
N GLY A 500 -12.91 4.33 -5.78
CA GLY A 500 -13.33 4.13 -7.17
C GLY A 500 -12.18 4.12 -8.16
N PHE A 501 -12.52 3.83 -9.41
CA PHE A 501 -11.58 3.99 -10.51
C PHE A 501 -11.49 5.47 -10.92
N ALA A 502 -10.40 5.86 -11.57
CA ALA A 502 -10.18 7.21 -12.09
C ALA A 502 -9.99 7.18 -13.62
N TRP A 503 -10.70 8.06 -14.32
CA TRP A 503 -10.77 8.11 -15.77
C TRP A 503 -9.40 8.10 -16.46
N LEU A 504 -9.13 6.98 -17.14
CA LEU A 504 -7.92 6.71 -17.94
C LEU A 504 -6.60 7.16 -17.28
N LYS A 505 -6.55 7.18 -15.94
CA LYS A 505 -5.30 7.43 -15.23
C LYS A 505 -4.40 6.20 -15.35
N PRO A 506 -3.09 6.37 -15.65
CA PRO A 506 -2.13 5.29 -15.65
C PRO A 506 -1.69 4.97 -14.21
N HIS A 507 -0.62 4.18 -14.04
CA HIS A 507 -0.01 3.94 -12.75
C HIS A 507 0.61 5.23 -12.16
N SER A 508 -0.19 5.97 -11.40
CA SER A 508 0.14 7.25 -10.81
C SER A 508 -0.78 7.58 -9.62
N GLY A 509 -0.51 8.71 -8.95
CA GLY A 509 -1.34 9.23 -7.88
C GLY A 509 -1.23 10.74 -7.82
N ASP A 510 -1.96 11.35 -6.87
CA ASP A 510 -2.05 12.81 -6.71
C ASP A 510 -2.50 13.55 -7.99
N TYR A 511 -3.20 12.87 -8.90
CA TYR A 511 -3.72 13.49 -10.13
C TYR A 511 -5.03 14.26 -9.93
N ASP A 512 -5.62 14.16 -8.74
CA ASP A 512 -6.91 14.72 -8.34
C ASP A 512 -6.80 15.47 -6.98
N VAL A 513 -5.65 16.10 -6.71
CA VAL A 513 -5.35 16.78 -5.43
C VAL A 513 -6.48 17.72 -5.01
N GLU A 514 -7.05 18.48 -5.94
CA GLU A 514 -8.19 19.36 -5.65
C GLU A 514 -9.42 18.60 -5.11
N GLU A 515 -9.76 17.45 -5.71
CA GLU A 515 -10.87 16.59 -5.29
C GLU A 515 -10.58 15.99 -3.91
N ALA A 516 -9.42 15.35 -3.74
CA ALA A 516 -9.02 14.67 -2.52
C ALA A 516 -8.94 15.64 -1.32
N TYR A 517 -8.35 16.82 -1.50
CA TYR A 517 -8.25 17.82 -0.44
C TYR A 517 -9.56 18.56 -0.17
N SER A 518 -10.43 18.70 -1.18
CA SER A 518 -11.79 19.18 -0.97
C SER A 518 -12.62 18.19 -0.15
N TRP A 519 -12.48 16.89 -0.41
CA TRP A 519 -13.07 15.83 0.41
C TRP A 519 -12.56 15.89 1.86
N LEU A 520 -11.24 15.98 2.03
CA LEU A 520 -10.61 16.09 3.35
C LEU A 520 -11.11 17.33 4.12
N LYS A 521 -11.18 18.49 3.47
CA LYS A 521 -11.67 19.74 4.08
C LYS A 521 -13.12 19.62 4.55
N LYS A 522 -13.98 18.96 3.78
CA LYS A 522 -15.37 18.68 4.18
C LYS A 522 -15.47 17.77 5.40
N LEU A 523 -14.57 16.80 5.53
CA LEU A 523 -14.52 15.92 6.71
C LEU A 523 -14.07 16.66 7.96
N LEU A 524 -13.03 17.50 7.84
CA LEU A 524 -12.45 18.26 8.95
C LEU A 524 -13.34 19.39 9.46
N ALA A 525 -14.35 19.80 8.68
CA ALA A 525 -15.32 20.82 9.06
C ALA A 525 -16.49 20.28 9.91
N LYS A 526 -16.60 18.95 10.07
CA LYS A 526 -17.57 18.29 10.96
C LYS A 526 -17.01 18.21 12.37
#